data_AF-A0A4S3IXJ6-F1
#
_entry.id   AF-A0A4S3IXJ6-F1
#
_cell.length_a   1.000
_cell.length_b   1.000
_cell.length_c   1.000
_cell.angle_alpha   90.00
_cell.angle_beta   90.00
_cell.angle_gamma   90.00
#
_symmetry.space_group_name_H-M   'P 1'
#
loop_
_entity.id
_entity.type
_entity.pdbx_description
1 polymer ?
#
loop_
_entity_poly.entity_id
_entity_poly.type
_entity_poly.pdbx_seq_one_letter_code
_entity_poly.pdbx_strand_id
1 'polypeptide(L)'
;MPKPFDFEDYSLGGRFLLRFNHSEQEKQEREEQEREEQEREECSGSSGVVKVQKQLDDACLSLSIALLDHPLKGDLFESTVIGFLAALGVDPAKQIFREPYGYTGYLSGLVKMAQMLVVERAVQMADDGTVAHPADALDAMRERFLLHGVCAPFAWITRLRTYGKKVQNTTTSQGYIYWSDDEQTLSYKGLRLTMAGFRRFVRVEVELAQAELEELFLVHDEEDRGDVVPHLPLAELQDDPTNNQRGWNFLQYRPNRSVLPVDRERWLLNRVLTSNWLREEFLDVEKTDAQVVWRMAAVHRYLKQVDQFLQRLLLLVYITAAQPARATELLSLRHVNSVHGRHRNILIEHGLVSTVTAYHKGYSVSNSTKIIHRYLPKAVSELVVYYLWLVLPFAQSVERLVYGRKGNKSPFLWPRGEGSWDPDRLRTVLQREAQEQLQTKINILSYRHAAIAISRVHLKCGGFKRDYGSNDAVFNEQASHGSWIAGTVYARGLQEAPGHVEARRRRYRAISREWHGFLGFEAYLGARKRPLRDTDGAGEGSGGGRKGVREYISVEMD
;
A
#
# COMPACT_ATOMS: atom_id res chain seq x y z
N MET A 1 -8.46 35.07 64.65
CA MET A 1 -8.57 36.55 64.61
C MET A 1 -7.41 37.08 63.77
N PRO A 2 -7.57 38.18 63.00
CA PRO A 2 -8.79 38.62 62.34
C PRO A 2 -8.54 39.20 60.91
N LYS A 3 -9.58 39.04 60.08
CA LYS A 3 -10.21 40.02 59.20
C LYS A 3 -9.58 40.52 57.88
N PRO A 4 -10.47 40.85 56.93
CA PRO A 4 -10.20 41.14 55.52
C PRO A 4 -10.03 42.65 55.28
N PHE A 5 -9.78 43.05 54.03
CA PHE A 5 -9.93 44.44 53.62
C PHE A 5 -10.84 44.53 52.39
N ASP A 6 -11.89 45.31 52.59
CA ASP A 6 -12.94 45.76 51.69
C ASP A 6 -12.40 46.57 50.51
N PHE A 7 -13.21 46.65 49.45
CA PHE A 7 -13.48 47.90 48.75
C PHE A 7 -14.86 47.82 48.07
N GLU A 8 -15.89 48.30 48.77
CA GLU A 8 -16.97 49.07 48.14
C GLU A 8 -16.39 50.46 47.82
N ASP A 9 -16.63 51.04 46.65
CA ASP A 9 -17.77 51.95 46.47
C ASP A 9 -17.72 52.86 45.23
N TYR A 10 -18.94 53.10 44.73
CA TYR A 10 -19.49 54.24 43.99
C TYR A 10 -19.01 54.66 42.58
N SER A 11 -19.88 54.27 41.65
CA SER A 11 -20.50 55.06 40.59
C SER A 11 -20.48 56.60 40.74
N LEU A 12 -20.39 57.32 39.60
CA LEU A 12 -21.46 58.20 39.08
C LEU A 12 -20.96 58.96 37.84
N GLY A 13 -21.68 58.80 36.73
CA GLY A 13 -21.45 59.65 35.55
C GLY A 13 -22.33 59.27 34.37
N GLY A 14 -23.57 59.76 34.36
CA GLY A 14 -24.31 59.98 33.10
C GLY A 14 -25.49 59.06 32.83
N ARG A 15 -26.63 59.37 33.46
CA ARG A 15 -27.95 59.06 32.91
C ARG A 15 -28.09 59.72 31.55
N PHE A 16 -28.31 58.98 30.48
CA PHE A 16 -29.18 59.41 29.38
C PHE A 16 -29.75 58.17 28.68
N LEU A 17 -31.08 58.13 28.56
CA LEU A 17 -31.91 57.28 27.68
C LEU A 17 -32.20 55.84 28.12
N LEU A 18 -33.03 55.71 29.15
CA LEU A 18 -34.02 54.64 29.26
C LEU A 18 -35.12 54.86 28.21
N ARG A 19 -35.11 54.06 27.13
CA ARG A 19 -36.29 53.53 26.43
C ARG A 19 -35.81 52.57 25.34
N PHE A 20 -35.53 51.32 25.72
CA PHE A 20 -35.38 50.22 24.78
C PHE A 20 -36.09 48.97 25.33
N ASN A 21 -37.22 48.66 24.68
CA ASN A 21 -37.88 47.39 24.43
C ASN A 21 -37.84 46.26 25.49
N HIS A 22 -38.71 46.36 26.49
CA HIS A 22 -39.13 45.21 27.30
C HIS A 22 -39.78 44.08 26.46
N SER A 23 -40.34 44.42 25.28
CA SER A 23 -40.95 43.44 24.37
C SER A 23 -39.96 42.67 23.51
N GLU A 24 -38.74 43.18 23.31
CA GLU A 24 -37.70 42.47 22.54
C GLU A 24 -36.95 41.46 23.43
N GLN A 25 -36.75 41.79 24.72
CA GLN A 25 -36.18 40.87 25.70
C GLN A 25 -37.08 39.65 25.94
N GLU A 26 -38.40 39.86 26.14
CA GLU A 26 -39.35 38.75 26.32
C GLU A 26 -39.47 37.86 25.06
N LYS A 27 -39.23 38.44 23.88
CA LYS A 27 -39.25 37.71 22.61
C LYS A 27 -37.97 36.90 22.40
N GLN A 28 -36.81 37.45 22.78
CA GLN A 28 -35.54 36.71 22.80
C GLN A 28 -35.56 35.56 23.80
N GLU A 29 -36.08 35.77 25.01
CA GLU A 29 -36.19 34.71 26.02
C GLU A 29 -37.14 33.57 25.59
N ARG A 30 -38.23 33.89 24.88
CA ARG A 30 -39.12 32.87 24.29
C ARG A 30 -38.46 32.11 23.13
N GLU A 31 -37.77 32.81 22.23
CA GLU A 31 -37.06 32.17 21.11
C GLU A 31 -35.89 31.29 21.59
N GLU A 32 -35.24 31.65 22.70
CA GLU A 32 -34.19 30.85 23.35
C GLU A 32 -34.78 29.61 24.05
N GLN A 33 -35.92 29.74 24.74
CA GLN A 33 -36.65 28.60 25.31
C GLN A 33 -37.18 27.63 24.24
N GLU A 34 -37.73 28.13 23.14
CA GLU A 34 -38.21 27.30 22.02
C GLU A 34 -37.06 26.56 21.32
N ARG A 35 -35.87 27.17 21.22
CA ARG A 35 -34.66 26.51 20.72
C ARG A 35 -34.13 25.45 21.68
N GLU A 36 -34.12 25.72 22.97
CA GLU A 36 -33.73 24.72 23.98
C GLU A 36 -34.71 23.53 24.03
N GLU A 37 -36.01 23.76 23.83
CA GLU A 37 -37.00 22.69 23.71
C GLU A 37 -36.81 21.88 22.41
N GLN A 38 -36.56 22.54 21.28
CA GLN A 38 -36.25 21.85 20.01
C GLN A 38 -34.96 21.03 20.08
N GLU A 39 -33.90 21.56 20.68
CA GLU A 39 -32.64 20.82 20.88
C GLU A 39 -32.81 19.63 21.84
N ARG A 40 -33.66 19.75 22.87
CA ARG A 40 -34.02 18.64 23.76
C ARG A 40 -34.86 17.58 23.05
N GLU A 41 -35.80 17.98 22.20
CA GLU A 41 -36.62 17.07 21.40
C GLU A 41 -35.77 16.32 20.35
N GLU A 42 -34.87 17.00 19.63
CA GLU A 42 -33.93 16.37 18.68
C GLU A 42 -32.94 15.41 19.37
N CYS A 43 -32.43 15.77 20.56
CA CYS A 43 -31.55 14.92 21.35
C CYS A 43 -32.30 13.69 21.91
N SER A 44 -33.59 13.84 22.27
CA SER A 44 -34.45 12.74 22.70
C SER A 44 -34.81 11.78 21.54
N GLY A 45 -35.05 12.33 20.34
CA GLY A 45 -35.32 11.56 19.12
C GLY A 45 -34.10 10.77 18.65
N SER A 46 -32.92 11.38 18.68
CA SER A 46 -31.62 10.74 18.39
C SER A 46 -31.33 9.60 19.38
N SER A 47 -31.57 9.82 20.68
CA SER A 47 -31.43 8.79 21.73
C SER A 47 -32.38 7.59 21.51
N GLY A 48 -33.62 7.85 21.09
CA GLY A 48 -34.59 6.81 20.74
C GLY A 48 -34.14 5.93 19.56
N VAL A 49 -33.65 6.54 18.48
CA VAL A 49 -33.16 5.81 17.29
C VAL A 49 -31.93 4.97 17.62
N VAL A 50 -30.97 5.51 18.38
CA VAL A 50 -29.77 4.77 18.83
C VAL A 50 -30.15 3.57 19.69
N LYS A 51 -31.14 3.73 20.58
CA LYS A 51 -31.63 2.63 21.43
C LYS A 51 -32.30 1.51 20.63
N VAL A 52 -33.14 1.86 19.65
CA VAL A 52 -33.79 0.88 18.77
C VAL A 52 -32.75 0.13 17.93
N GLN A 53 -31.76 0.83 17.39
CA GLN A 53 -30.68 0.20 16.62
C GLN A 53 -29.90 -0.81 17.48
N LYS A 54 -29.54 -0.43 18.71
CA LYS A 54 -28.86 -1.34 19.65
C LYS A 54 -29.69 -2.60 19.92
N GLN A 55 -30.99 -2.45 20.16
CA GLN A 55 -31.88 -3.59 20.38
C GLN A 55 -31.95 -4.53 19.18
N LEU A 56 -31.97 -3.97 17.96
CA LEU A 56 -31.94 -4.75 16.73
C LEU A 56 -30.62 -5.51 16.59
N ASP A 57 -29.49 -4.85 16.86
CA ASP A 57 -28.16 -5.46 16.81
C ASP A 57 -28.04 -6.61 17.83
N ASP A 58 -28.53 -6.43 19.05
CA ASP A 58 -28.57 -7.45 20.11
C ASP A 58 -29.41 -8.67 19.71
N ALA A 59 -30.57 -8.43 19.10
CA ALA A 59 -31.45 -9.47 18.60
C ALA A 59 -30.81 -10.23 17.42
N CYS A 60 -30.17 -9.52 16.49
CA CYS A 60 -29.45 -10.10 15.35
C CYS A 60 -28.27 -10.97 15.81
N LEU A 61 -27.51 -10.50 16.80
CA LEU A 61 -26.41 -11.27 17.39
C LEU A 61 -26.94 -12.52 18.08
N SER A 62 -28.00 -12.40 18.88
CA SER A 62 -28.63 -13.52 19.58
C SER A 62 -29.14 -14.59 18.60
N LEU A 63 -29.83 -14.19 17.54
CA LEU A 63 -30.25 -15.09 16.46
C LEU A 63 -29.05 -15.76 15.79
N SER A 64 -28.01 -15.00 15.48
CA SER A 64 -26.81 -15.51 14.82
C SER A 64 -26.06 -16.55 15.67
N ILE A 65 -26.03 -16.35 16.99
CA ILE A 65 -25.47 -17.34 17.93
C ILE A 65 -26.37 -18.58 18.00
N ALA A 66 -27.69 -18.45 18.06
CA ALA A 66 -28.61 -19.59 18.08
C ALA A 66 -28.52 -20.45 16.80
N LEU A 67 -28.31 -19.81 15.65
CA LEU A 67 -28.05 -20.50 14.38
C LEU A 67 -26.76 -21.34 14.40
N LEU A 68 -25.82 -21.06 15.31
CA LEU A 68 -24.57 -21.81 15.48
C LEU A 68 -24.62 -22.78 16.66
N ASP A 69 -25.36 -22.44 17.72
CA ASP A 69 -25.46 -23.16 18.99
C ASP A 69 -26.73 -24.04 19.03
N HIS A 70 -26.75 -25.08 18.19
CA HIS A 70 -27.78 -26.12 18.26
C HIS A 70 -27.21 -27.48 17.86
N PRO A 71 -27.77 -28.58 18.40
CA PRO A 71 -27.32 -29.91 18.04
C PRO A 71 -27.82 -30.30 16.64
N LEU A 72 -26.92 -30.76 15.79
CA LEU A 72 -27.25 -31.44 14.54
C LEU A 72 -27.63 -32.89 14.86
N LYS A 73 -28.88 -33.26 14.57
CA LYS A 73 -29.44 -34.60 14.76
C LYS A 73 -30.24 -34.99 13.51
N GLY A 74 -30.37 -36.29 13.25
CA GLY A 74 -31.22 -36.77 12.15
C GLY A 74 -30.81 -36.21 10.79
N ASP A 75 -31.77 -35.63 10.07
CA ASP A 75 -31.51 -34.94 8.81
C ASP A 75 -30.80 -33.60 9.06
N LEU A 76 -29.55 -33.51 8.61
CA LEU A 76 -28.72 -32.32 8.77
C LEU A 76 -29.31 -31.09 8.06
N PHE A 77 -30.16 -31.28 7.05
CA PHE A 77 -30.78 -30.18 6.30
C PHE A 77 -31.95 -29.51 7.03
N GLU A 78 -32.41 -30.07 8.16
CA GLU A 78 -33.30 -29.35 9.08
C GLU A 78 -32.61 -28.13 9.72
N SER A 79 -31.28 -28.13 9.78
CA SER A 79 -30.53 -26.95 10.20
C SER A 79 -30.53 -25.89 9.10
N THR A 80 -31.13 -24.73 9.38
CA THR A 80 -31.21 -23.60 8.45
C THR A 80 -29.83 -23.19 7.90
N VAL A 81 -28.79 -23.22 8.74
CA VAL A 81 -27.43 -22.87 8.31
C VAL A 81 -26.87 -23.92 7.35
N ILE A 82 -27.10 -25.20 7.62
CA ILE A 82 -26.62 -26.29 6.74
C ILE A 82 -27.39 -26.27 5.41
N GLY A 83 -28.72 -26.09 5.45
CA GLY A 83 -29.53 -25.93 4.24
C GLY A 83 -29.09 -24.75 3.38
N PHE A 84 -28.85 -23.58 4.00
CA PHE A 84 -28.33 -22.41 3.31
C PHE A 84 -26.95 -22.67 2.68
N LEU A 85 -26.04 -23.31 3.42
CA LEU A 85 -24.72 -23.67 2.90
C LEU A 85 -24.81 -24.68 1.76
N ALA A 86 -25.74 -25.63 1.80
CA ALA A 86 -25.96 -26.58 0.72
C ALA A 86 -26.41 -25.84 -0.56
N ALA A 87 -27.34 -24.89 -0.44
CA ALA A 87 -27.76 -24.04 -1.54
C ALA A 87 -26.61 -23.20 -2.11
N LEU A 88 -25.73 -22.65 -1.26
CA LEU A 88 -24.51 -21.97 -1.70
C LEU A 88 -23.53 -22.88 -2.46
N GLY A 89 -23.67 -24.20 -2.31
CA GLY A 89 -22.93 -25.21 -3.06
C GLY A 89 -23.30 -25.26 -4.55
N VAL A 90 -24.41 -24.64 -4.95
CA VAL A 90 -24.88 -24.59 -6.33
C VAL A 90 -24.40 -23.31 -7.01
N ASP A 91 -23.93 -23.43 -8.25
CA ASP A 91 -23.68 -22.31 -9.15
C ASP A 91 -24.92 -22.10 -10.03
N PRO A 92 -25.76 -21.08 -9.76
CA PRO A 92 -27.00 -20.88 -10.49
C PRO A 92 -26.77 -20.42 -11.94
N ALA A 93 -25.64 -19.78 -12.24
CA ALA A 93 -25.36 -19.33 -13.60
C ALA A 93 -24.95 -20.52 -14.49
N LYS A 94 -24.18 -21.45 -13.93
CA LYS A 94 -23.69 -22.63 -14.66
C LYS A 94 -24.58 -23.86 -14.51
N GLN A 95 -25.56 -23.83 -13.59
CA GLN A 95 -26.43 -24.97 -13.26
C GLN A 95 -25.64 -26.23 -12.87
N ILE A 96 -24.52 -26.05 -12.16
CA ILE A 96 -23.66 -27.14 -11.66
C ILE A 96 -23.31 -26.93 -10.19
N PHE A 97 -22.80 -27.98 -9.53
CA PHE A 97 -22.18 -27.81 -8.21
C PHE A 97 -20.87 -27.03 -8.32
N ARG A 98 -20.63 -26.16 -7.33
CA ARG A 98 -19.39 -25.41 -7.22
C ARG A 98 -18.23 -26.35 -6.93
N GLU A 99 -17.11 -26.11 -7.60
CA GLU A 99 -15.85 -26.79 -7.30
C GLU A 99 -15.39 -26.52 -5.84
N PRO A 100 -14.61 -27.42 -5.24
CA PRO A 100 -14.07 -27.25 -3.89
C PRO A 100 -13.38 -25.90 -3.67
N TYR A 101 -12.66 -25.37 -4.69
CA TYR A 101 -12.04 -24.05 -4.63
C TYR A 101 -13.05 -22.94 -4.37
N GLY A 102 -14.18 -22.94 -5.10
CA GLY A 102 -15.21 -21.92 -4.96
C GLY A 102 -16.01 -22.08 -3.67
N TYR A 103 -16.39 -23.32 -3.35
CA TYR A 103 -17.27 -23.58 -2.21
C TYR A 103 -16.60 -23.40 -0.84
N THR A 104 -15.33 -23.82 -0.71
CA THR A 104 -14.57 -23.64 0.55
C THR A 104 -14.37 -22.17 0.93
N GLY A 105 -14.52 -21.23 -0.03
CA GLY A 105 -14.56 -19.80 0.21
C GLY A 105 -15.72 -19.39 1.12
N TYR A 106 -16.95 -19.83 0.78
CA TYR A 106 -18.15 -19.56 1.59
C TYR A 106 -18.03 -20.14 3.00
N LEU A 107 -17.57 -21.40 3.11
CA LEU A 107 -17.34 -22.04 4.41
C LEU A 107 -16.30 -21.28 5.24
N SER A 108 -15.24 -20.76 4.61
CA SER A 108 -14.21 -19.97 5.30
C SER A 108 -14.75 -18.62 5.77
N GLY A 109 -15.58 -17.97 4.95
CA GLY A 109 -16.26 -16.72 5.32
C GLY A 109 -17.16 -16.92 6.54
N LEU A 110 -18.01 -17.94 6.53
CA LEU A 110 -18.91 -18.23 7.64
C LEU A 110 -18.16 -18.57 8.93
N VAL A 111 -17.08 -19.36 8.87
CA VAL A 111 -16.27 -19.62 10.07
C VAL A 111 -15.68 -18.33 10.64
N LYS A 112 -15.21 -17.42 9.78
CA LYS A 112 -14.66 -16.15 10.26
C LYS A 112 -15.75 -15.28 10.90
N MET A 113 -16.93 -15.19 10.29
CA MET A 113 -18.08 -14.46 10.87
C MET A 113 -18.50 -15.07 12.21
N ALA A 114 -18.68 -16.39 12.28
CA ALA A 114 -19.03 -17.09 13.51
C ALA A 114 -18.03 -16.83 14.65
N GLN A 115 -16.73 -16.84 14.35
CA GLN A 115 -15.70 -16.49 15.35
C GLN A 115 -15.83 -15.06 15.86
N MET A 116 -16.11 -14.09 14.98
CA MET A 116 -16.28 -12.69 15.38
C MET A 116 -17.56 -12.50 16.21
N LEU A 117 -18.67 -13.12 15.81
CA LEU A 117 -19.94 -13.07 16.53
C LEU A 117 -19.83 -13.66 17.95
N VAL A 118 -19.10 -14.78 18.11
CA VAL A 118 -18.87 -15.37 19.44
C VAL A 118 -18.02 -14.46 20.32
N VAL A 119 -17.01 -13.79 19.75
CA VAL A 119 -16.21 -12.79 20.49
C VAL A 119 -17.08 -11.61 20.91
N GLU A 120 -17.90 -11.07 19.99
CA GLU A 120 -18.84 -9.98 20.30
C GLU A 120 -19.81 -10.37 21.41
N ARG A 121 -20.40 -11.57 21.33
CA ARG A 121 -21.30 -12.08 22.35
C ARG A 121 -20.62 -12.22 23.71
N ALA A 122 -19.36 -12.66 23.71
CA ALA A 122 -18.58 -12.80 24.94
C ALA A 122 -18.28 -11.44 25.60
N VAL A 123 -17.98 -10.41 24.80
CA VAL A 123 -17.80 -9.03 25.27
C VAL A 123 -19.11 -8.48 25.83
N GLN A 124 -20.23 -8.62 25.10
CA GLN A 124 -21.56 -8.23 25.59
C GLN A 124 -21.90 -8.87 26.93
N MET A 125 -21.68 -10.18 27.08
CA MET A 125 -21.97 -10.88 28.33
C MET A 125 -21.12 -10.36 29.50
N ALA A 126 -19.91 -9.86 29.25
CA ALA A 126 -19.08 -9.24 30.29
C ALA A 126 -19.55 -7.82 30.61
N ASP A 127 -19.88 -7.02 29.59
CA ASP A 127 -20.39 -5.65 29.75
C ASP A 127 -21.73 -5.62 30.50
N ASP A 128 -22.59 -6.61 30.23
CA ASP A 128 -23.88 -6.80 30.92
C ASP A 128 -23.70 -7.44 32.32
N GLY A 129 -22.47 -7.75 32.75
CA GLY A 129 -22.18 -8.36 34.05
C GLY A 129 -22.62 -9.82 34.19
N THR A 130 -22.97 -10.49 33.09
CA THR A 130 -23.34 -11.92 33.08
C THR A 130 -22.13 -12.82 33.37
N VAL A 131 -20.93 -12.40 32.94
CA VAL A 131 -19.65 -13.05 33.27
C VAL A 131 -18.65 -12.02 33.75
N ALA A 132 -17.65 -12.46 34.54
CA ALA A 132 -16.62 -11.56 35.07
C ALA A 132 -15.61 -11.13 34.00
N HIS A 133 -15.26 -12.02 33.06
CA HIS A 133 -14.34 -11.71 31.97
C HIS A 133 -14.83 -12.34 30.65
N PRO A 134 -14.68 -11.66 29.49
CA PRO A 134 -15.12 -12.20 28.19
C PRO A 134 -14.53 -13.58 27.85
N ALA A 135 -13.32 -13.88 28.36
CA ALA A 135 -12.68 -15.18 28.18
C ALA A 135 -13.54 -16.34 28.71
N ASP A 136 -14.26 -16.15 29.81
CA ASP A 136 -15.07 -17.20 30.44
C ASP A 136 -16.27 -17.56 29.55
N ALA A 137 -16.96 -16.55 29.02
CA ALA A 137 -18.05 -16.74 28.06
C ALA A 137 -17.55 -17.36 26.75
N LEU A 138 -16.36 -16.95 26.30
CA LEU A 138 -15.74 -17.47 25.08
C LEU A 138 -15.38 -18.95 25.22
N ASP A 139 -14.76 -19.36 26.33
CA ASP A 139 -14.42 -20.77 26.58
C ASP A 139 -15.68 -21.63 26.67
N ALA A 140 -16.72 -21.15 27.37
CA ALA A 140 -18.01 -21.84 27.46
C ALA A 140 -18.72 -22.00 26.11
N MET A 141 -18.75 -20.95 25.27
CA MET A 141 -19.30 -21.06 23.90
C MET A 141 -18.42 -21.96 23.02
N ARG A 142 -17.09 -21.88 23.18
CA ARG A 142 -16.14 -22.69 22.42
C ARG A 142 -16.41 -24.17 22.62
N GLU A 143 -16.50 -24.60 23.87
CA GLU A 143 -16.70 -26.00 24.24
C GLU A 143 -18.05 -26.54 23.79
N ARG A 144 -19.10 -25.71 23.85
CA ARG A 144 -20.46 -26.13 23.46
C ARG A 144 -20.61 -26.39 21.97
N PHE A 145 -20.16 -25.47 21.11
CA PHE A 145 -20.48 -25.56 19.68
C PHE A 145 -19.35 -25.21 18.70
N LEU A 146 -18.20 -24.70 19.13
CA LEU A 146 -17.08 -24.36 18.21
C LEU A 146 -15.99 -25.43 18.12
N LEU A 147 -15.91 -26.37 19.07
CA LEU A 147 -14.88 -27.40 19.07
C LEU A 147 -15.03 -28.39 17.91
N HIS A 148 -13.95 -29.05 17.55
CA HIS A 148 -14.01 -30.16 16.60
C HIS A 148 -14.64 -31.39 17.26
N GLY A 149 -15.54 -32.07 16.55
CA GLY A 149 -16.18 -33.31 17.03
C GLY A 149 -17.53 -33.11 17.73
N VAL A 150 -17.89 -31.89 18.13
CA VAL A 150 -19.24 -31.63 18.66
C VAL A 150 -20.29 -31.74 17.55
N CYS A 151 -21.50 -32.15 17.90
CA CYS A 151 -22.62 -32.25 16.96
C CYS A 151 -23.25 -30.88 16.72
N ALA A 152 -22.50 -29.89 16.24
CA ALA A 152 -23.00 -28.53 15.97
C ALA A 152 -22.67 -28.07 14.53
N PRO A 153 -23.40 -27.08 13.99
CA PRO A 153 -23.13 -26.50 12.67
C PRO A 153 -21.66 -26.15 12.43
N PHE A 154 -21.02 -25.49 13.38
CA PHE A 154 -19.64 -25.04 13.20
C PHE A 154 -18.65 -26.21 13.03
N ALA A 155 -18.84 -27.30 13.78
CA ALA A 155 -18.03 -28.51 13.63
C ALA A 155 -18.25 -29.20 12.28
N TRP A 156 -19.47 -29.17 11.74
CA TRP A 156 -19.75 -29.65 10.38
C TRP A 156 -19.07 -28.78 9.32
N ILE A 157 -19.20 -27.46 9.43
CA ILE A 157 -18.62 -26.48 8.50
C ILE A 157 -17.10 -26.62 8.45
N THR A 158 -16.45 -26.71 9.61
CA THR A 158 -14.99 -26.84 9.70
C THR A 158 -14.48 -28.18 9.15
N ARG A 159 -15.21 -29.29 9.38
CA ARG A 159 -14.93 -30.60 8.77
C ARG A 159 -15.02 -30.53 7.25
N LEU A 160 -16.14 -30.07 6.72
CA LEU A 160 -16.35 -29.98 5.27
C LEU A 160 -15.34 -29.04 4.59
N ARG A 161 -15.02 -27.92 5.23
CA ARG A 161 -13.97 -27.00 4.76
C ARG A 161 -12.60 -27.67 4.73
N THR A 162 -12.27 -28.47 5.74
CA THR A 162 -10.97 -29.17 5.81
C THR A 162 -10.88 -30.23 4.72
N TYR A 163 -11.95 -31.00 4.52
CA TYR A 163 -12.06 -31.96 3.43
C TYR A 163 -11.93 -31.27 2.06
N GLY A 164 -12.71 -30.21 1.80
CA GLY A 164 -12.64 -29.46 0.55
C GLY A 164 -11.27 -28.84 0.28
N LYS A 165 -10.57 -28.35 1.32
CA LYS A 165 -9.18 -27.88 1.22
C LYS A 165 -8.21 -29.01 0.89
N LYS A 166 -8.40 -30.21 1.46
CA LYS A 166 -7.58 -31.38 1.12
C LYS A 166 -7.74 -31.75 -0.35
N VAL A 167 -8.99 -31.79 -0.84
CA VAL A 167 -9.29 -32.01 -2.26
C VAL A 167 -8.62 -30.92 -3.11
N GLN A 168 -8.83 -29.63 -2.79
CA GLN A 168 -8.18 -28.52 -3.50
C GLN A 168 -6.65 -28.63 -3.57
N ASN A 169 -6.01 -29.10 -2.51
CA ASN A 169 -4.54 -29.22 -2.45
C ASN A 169 -4.00 -30.47 -3.14
N THR A 170 -4.83 -31.50 -3.36
CA THR A 170 -4.42 -32.80 -3.94
C THR A 170 -4.93 -33.00 -5.36
N THR A 171 -5.99 -32.28 -5.75
CA THR A 171 -6.50 -32.25 -7.12
C THR A 171 -5.74 -31.18 -7.91
N THR A 172 -5.02 -31.61 -8.95
CA THR A 172 -4.47 -30.70 -9.95
C THR A 172 -5.62 -29.92 -10.59
N SER A 173 -5.75 -28.62 -10.30
CA SER A 173 -6.71 -27.78 -11.01
C SER A 173 -6.40 -27.81 -12.50
N GLN A 174 -7.40 -27.96 -13.37
CA GLN A 174 -7.19 -27.84 -14.81
C GLN A 174 -6.47 -26.52 -15.11
N GLY A 175 -5.37 -26.61 -15.85
CA GLY A 175 -4.55 -25.45 -16.21
C GLY A 175 -5.35 -24.56 -17.16
N TYR A 176 -5.81 -23.41 -16.67
CA TYR A 176 -6.50 -22.42 -17.50
C TYR A 176 -5.54 -21.55 -18.34
N ILE A 177 -4.24 -21.87 -18.34
CA ILE A 177 -3.20 -21.11 -19.05
C ILE A 177 -2.76 -21.93 -20.26
N TYR A 178 -2.92 -21.34 -21.43
CA TYR A 178 -2.49 -21.91 -22.70
C TYR A 178 -1.38 -21.04 -23.30
N TRP A 179 -0.38 -21.70 -23.87
CA TRP A 179 0.68 -21.06 -24.64
C TRP A 179 0.47 -21.38 -26.12
N SER A 180 0.84 -20.46 -27.00
CA SER A 180 1.11 -20.80 -28.41
C SER A 180 2.32 -21.72 -28.52
N ASP A 181 2.45 -22.43 -29.65
CA ASP A 181 3.53 -23.39 -29.88
C ASP A 181 4.93 -22.77 -29.77
N ASP A 182 5.06 -21.47 -30.08
CA ASP A 182 6.30 -20.69 -29.96
C ASP A 182 6.51 -20.08 -28.56
N GLU A 183 5.59 -20.36 -27.64
CA GLU A 183 5.54 -19.82 -26.29
C GLU A 183 5.53 -18.27 -26.23
N GLN A 184 5.15 -17.58 -27.32
CA GLN A 184 5.13 -16.11 -27.36
C GLN A 184 3.76 -15.50 -27.04
N THR A 185 2.70 -16.31 -26.96
CA THR A 185 1.34 -15.84 -26.65
C THR A 185 0.74 -16.62 -25.49
N LEU A 186 0.40 -15.92 -24.43
CA LEU A 186 -0.32 -16.45 -23.27
C LEU A 186 -1.82 -16.19 -23.39
N SER A 187 -2.62 -17.23 -23.16
CA SER A 187 -4.08 -17.13 -23.05
C SER A 187 -4.57 -17.62 -21.69
N TYR A 188 -5.34 -16.81 -20.96
CA TYR A 188 -5.87 -17.14 -19.64
C TYR A 188 -7.21 -16.43 -19.36
N LYS A 189 -8.32 -17.17 -19.28
CA LYS A 189 -9.65 -16.63 -18.87
C LYS A 189 -10.02 -15.30 -19.56
N GLY A 190 -9.90 -15.24 -20.88
CA GLY A 190 -10.18 -14.05 -21.70
C GLY A 190 -9.01 -13.07 -21.85
N LEU A 191 -7.95 -13.19 -21.05
CA LEU A 191 -6.68 -12.51 -21.30
C LEU A 191 -5.97 -13.20 -22.46
N ARG A 192 -5.61 -12.45 -23.50
CA ARG A 192 -4.61 -12.81 -24.50
C ARG A 192 -3.48 -11.80 -24.43
N LEU A 193 -2.24 -12.26 -24.24
CA LEU A 193 -1.07 -11.41 -24.05
C LEU A 193 0.12 -11.98 -24.84
N THR A 194 0.65 -11.18 -25.77
CA THR A 194 1.90 -11.54 -26.46
C THR A 194 3.11 -11.05 -25.67
N MET A 195 4.23 -11.78 -25.68
CA MET A 195 5.44 -11.37 -24.95
C MET A 195 6.02 -10.06 -25.51
N ALA A 196 5.99 -9.90 -26.84
CA ALA A 196 6.39 -8.65 -27.50
C ALA A 196 5.47 -7.49 -27.10
N GLY A 197 4.14 -7.71 -27.07
CA GLY A 197 3.17 -6.70 -26.62
C GLY A 197 3.38 -6.32 -25.16
N PHE A 198 3.65 -7.30 -24.29
CA PHE A 198 3.91 -7.04 -22.87
C PHE A 198 5.21 -6.24 -22.64
N ARG A 199 6.30 -6.56 -23.36
CA ARG A 199 7.54 -5.77 -23.31
C ARG A 199 7.33 -4.34 -23.81
N ARG A 200 6.61 -4.18 -24.93
CA ARG A 200 6.24 -2.87 -25.46
C ARG A 200 5.41 -2.08 -24.47
N PHE A 201 4.44 -2.70 -23.82
CA PHE A 201 3.64 -2.08 -22.77
C PHE A 201 4.51 -1.54 -21.64
N VAL A 202 5.40 -2.38 -21.06
CA VAL A 202 6.30 -1.92 -20.00
C VAL A 202 7.20 -0.76 -20.47
N ARG A 203 7.71 -0.83 -21.69
CA ARG A 203 8.52 0.24 -22.31
C ARG A 203 7.75 1.56 -22.37
N VAL A 204 6.55 1.55 -22.94
CA VAL A 204 5.69 2.73 -23.07
C VAL A 204 5.36 3.32 -21.70
N GLU A 205 5.02 2.48 -20.72
CA GLU A 205 4.75 2.95 -19.35
C GLU A 205 5.97 3.63 -18.71
N VAL A 206 7.19 3.16 -18.99
CA VAL A 206 8.43 3.79 -18.51
C VAL A 206 8.67 5.13 -19.22
N GLU A 207 8.49 5.20 -20.53
CA GLU A 207 8.63 6.43 -21.33
C GLU A 207 7.66 7.51 -20.85
N LEU A 208 6.38 7.14 -20.66
CA LEU A 208 5.36 8.05 -20.13
C LEU A 208 5.72 8.52 -18.71
N ALA A 209 6.19 7.62 -17.84
CA ALA A 209 6.61 8.01 -16.49
C ALA A 209 7.82 8.96 -16.47
N GLN A 210 8.74 8.82 -17.43
CA GLN A 210 9.88 9.73 -17.58
C GLN A 210 9.45 11.11 -18.06
N ALA A 211 8.51 11.17 -19.02
CA ALA A 211 7.92 12.43 -19.48
C ALA A 211 7.13 13.12 -18.34
N GLU A 212 6.28 12.37 -17.63
CA GLU A 212 5.57 12.86 -16.45
C GLU A 212 6.55 13.38 -15.38
N LEU A 213 7.68 12.70 -15.14
CA LEU A 213 8.70 13.15 -14.19
C LEU A 213 9.42 14.43 -14.66
N GLU A 214 9.66 14.57 -15.96
CA GLU A 214 10.29 15.76 -16.56
C GLU A 214 9.41 17.00 -16.39
N GLU A 215 8.10 16.87 -16.62
CA GLU A 215 7.13 17.94 -16.30
C GLU A 215 7.21 18.34 -14.82
N LEU A 216 7.37 17.38 -13.91
CA LEU A 216 7.50 17.64 -12.47
C LEU A 216 8.82 18.33 -12.08
N PHE A 217 9.84 18.29 -12.94
CA PHE A 217 11.06 19.08 -12.76
C PHE A 217 10.91 20.54 -13.22
N LEU A 218 9.77 20.89 -13.83
CA LEU A 218 9.50 22.23 -14.33
C LEU A 218 10.61 22.70 -15.30
N VAL A 219 10.97 21.82 -16.24
CA VAL A 219 11.90 22.10 -17.34
C VAL A 219 11.12 22.76 -18.47
N HIS A 220 11.60 23.91 -18.96
CA HIS A 220 11.00 24.58 -20.11
C HIS A 220 11.34 23.85 -21.41
N ASP A 221 10.50 23.94 -22.44
CA ASP A 221 10.73 23.27 -23.74
C ASP A 221 12.05 23.66 -24.44
N GLU A 222 12.60 24.82 -24.07
CA GLU A 222 13.87 25.36 -24.58
C GLU A 222 15.09 24.97 -23.74
N GLU A 223 14.89 24.42 -22.54
CA GLU A 223 15.96 23.94 -21.68
C GLU A 223 16.24 22.46 -21.97
N ASP A 224 17.50 22.05 -21.86
CA ASP A 224 17.85 20.63 -21.86
C ASP A 224 17.76 20.06 -20.44
N ARG A 225 17.14 18.89 -20.31
CA ARG A 225 16.98 18.20 -19.02
C ARG A 225 18.33 17.90 -18.37
N GLY A 226 19.36 17.54 -19.15
CA GLY A 226 20.69 17.22 -18.65
C GLY A 226 21.41 18.41 -18.03
N ASP A 227 21.13 19.62 -18.53
CA ASP A 227 21.71 20.86 -18.02
C ASP A 227 20.99 21.36 -16.76
N VAL A 228 19.68 21.13 -16.68
CA VAL A 228 18.83 21.60 -15.59
C VAL A 228 18.79 20.63 -14.42
N VAL A 229 18.49 19.37 -14.69
CA VAL A 229 18.16 18.38 -13.66
C VAL A 229 19.45 17.73 -13.16
N PRO A 230 19.71 17.75 -11.85
CA PRO A 230 20.92 17.14 -11.29
C PRO A 230 21.05 15.66 -11.69
N HIS A 231 22.23 15.30 -12.18
CA HIS A 231 22.55 13.90 -12.45
C HIS A 231 22.43 13.07 -11.15
N LEU A 232 21.79 11.90 -11.26
CA LEU A 232 21.63 10.94 -10.18
C LEU A 232 22.63 9.78 -10.34
N PRO A 233 23.72 9.73 -9.55
CA PRO A 233 24.66 8.60 -9.57
C PRO A 233 24.08 7.44 -8.75
N LEU A 234 23.04 6.79 -9.28
CA LEU A 234 22.28 5.76 -8.57
C LEU A 234 23.19 4.62 -8.05
N ALA A 235 24.25 4.27 -8.80
CA ALA A 235 25.22 3.23 -8.45
C ALA A 235 26.02 3.51 -7.18
N GLU A 236 26.19 4.78 -6.83
CA GLU A 236 26.98 5.23 -5.69
C GLU A 236 26.14 5.43 -4.43
N LEU A 237 24.81 5.47 -4.56
CA LEU A 237 23.91 5.60 -3.42
C LEU A 237 24.01 4.39 -2.50
N GLN A 238 24.11 4.69 -1.21
CA GLN A 238 24.16 3.71 -0.14
C GLN A 238 22.99 3.88 0.81
N ASP A 239 22.61 2.83 1.51
CA ASP A 239 21.60 2.91 2.55
C ASP A 239 22.02 2.09 3.76
N ASP A 240 21.60 2.54 4.94
CA ASP A 240 21.73 1.79 6.20
C ASP A 240 20.34 1.29 6.61
N PRO A 241 20.03 0.01 6.31
CA PRO A 241 18.73 -0.59 6.64
C PRO A 241 18.57 -0.89 8.13
N THR A 242 19.65 -0.94 8.90
CA THR A 242 19.63 -1.21 10.35
C THR A 242 19.21 0.02 11.15
N ASN A 243 19.42 1.21 10.58
CA ASN A 243 19.02 2.45 11.21
C ASN A 243 17.48 2.55 11.32
N ASN A 244 17.03 2.66 12.57
CA ASN A 244 15.62 2.74 12.98
C ASN A 244 15.21 4.14 13.43
N GLN A 245 16.07 5.16 13.26
CA GLN A 245 15.77 6.53 13.65
C GLN A 245 14.50 7.01 12.94
N ARG A 246 13.60 7.66 13.69
CA ARG A 246 12.41 8.28 13.12
C ARG A 246 12.81 9.26 12.02
N GLY A 247 12.12 9.20 10.89
CA GLY A 247 12.41 10.09 9.78
C GLY A 247 13.56 9.60 8.89
N TRP A 248 14.27 8.53 9.24
CA TRP A 248 15.42 8.07 8.46
C TRP A 248 15.05 7.38 7.14
N ASN A 249 15.83 7.70 6.11
CA ASN A 249 15.93 7.00 4.84
C ASN A 249 17.32 7.28 4.20
N PHE A 250 17.61 6.67 3.06
CA PHE A 250 18.90 6.81 2.36
C PHE A 250 19.27 8.27 2.04
N LEU A 251 18.30 9.18 1.86
CA LEU A 251 18.58 10.59 1.61
C LEU A 251 19.17 11.30 2.84
N GLN A 252 19.04 10.73 4.04
CA GLN A 252 19.65 11.26 5.27
C GLN A 252 21.03 10.66 5.57
N TYR A 253 21.43 9.65 4.80
CA TYR A 253 22.73 9.02 4.96
C TYR A 253 23.84 10.00 4.60
N ARG A 254 24.71 10.33 5.56
CA ARG A 254 25.75 11.37 5.40
C ARG A 254 26.64 11.15 4.16
N PRO A 255 27.11 9.93 3.86
CA PRO A 255 27.90 9.67 2.65
C PRO A 255 27.18 10.00 1.34
N ASN A 256 25.85 9.95 1.29
CA ASN A 256 25.11 10.30 0.08
C ASN A 256 25.07 11.82 -0.20
N ARG A 257 25.51 12.67 0.74
CA ARG A 257 25.55 14.13 0.53
C ARG A 257 26.55 14.55 -0.55
N SER A 258 27.64 13.82 -0.73
CA SER A 258 28.59 14.09 -1.82
C SER A 258 28.11 13.54 -3.17
N VAL A 259 27.24 12.52 -3.14
CA VAL A 259 26.66 11.86 -4.33
C VAL A 259 25.47 12.67 -4.87
N LEU A 260 24.72 13.33 -3.98
CA LEU A 260 23.54 14.14 -4.31
C LEU A 260 23.89 15.62 -4.14
N PRO A 261 24.30 16.34 -5.21
CA PRO A 261 25.00 17.63 -5.11
C PRO A 261 24.09 18.81 -4.75
N VAL A 262 22.77 18.62 -4.69
CA VAL A 262 21.81 19.71 -4.45
C VAL A 262 21.06 19.57 -3.13
N ASP A 263 20.70 20.71 -2.54
CA ASP A 263 19.78 20.75 -1.42
C ASP A 263 18.39 20.34 -1.87
N ARG A 264 18.03 19.10 -1.55
CA ARG A 264 16.76 18.46 -1.88
C ARG A 264 15.53 19.26 -1.46
N GLU A 265 15.60 20.01 -0.36
CA GLU A 265 14.43 20.74 0.17
C GLU A 265 14.22 22.07 -0.55
N ARG A 266 15.27 22.58 -1.21
CA ARG A 266 15.30 23.89 -1.82
C ARG A 266 15.47 23.88 -3.33
N TRP A 267 15.89 22.79 -3.95
CA TRP A 267 16.23 22.78 -5.38
C TRP A 267 15.07 23.24 -6.28
N LEU A 268 13.92 22.54 -6.25
CA LEU A 268 12.73 22.95 -7.03
C LEU A 268 12.16 24.28 -6.54
N LEU A 269 12.19 24.53 -5.22
CA LEU A 269 11.69 25.78 -4.65
C LEU A 269 12.48 26.99 -5.18
N ASN A 270 13.81 26.92 -5.14
CA ASN A 270 14.71 27.94 -5.68
C ASN A 270 14.48 28.11 -7.18
N ARG A 271 14.27 27.02 -7.92
CA ARG A 271 13.99 27.08 -9.35
C ARG A 271 12.72 27.91 -9.64
N VAL A 272 11.63 27.65 -8.90
CA VAL A 272 10.40 28.47 -9.00
C VAL A 272 10.65 29.93 -8.61
N LEU A 273 11.44 30.19 -7.57
CA LEU A 273 11.70 31.55 -7.07
C LEU A 273 12.70 32.35 -7.92
N THR A 274 13.51 31.70 -8.76
CA THR A 274 14.57 32.34 -9.54
C THR A 274 14.24 32.48 -11.03
N SER A 275 13.46 31.55 -11.59
CA SER A 275 13.11 31.56 -13.01
C SER A 275 11.91 32.48 -13.25
N ASN A 276 12.07 33.51 -14.10
CA ASN A 276 11.02 34.52 -14.33
C ASN A 276 9.67 33.89 -14.75
N TRP A 277 9.69 32.96 -15.70
CA TRP A 277 8.47 32.31 -16.20
C TRP A 277 7.77 31.47 -15.12
N LEU A 278 8.53 30.77 -14.26
CA LEU A 278 7.96 30.01 -13.14
C LEU A 278 7.41 30.92 -12.05
N ARG A 279 8.08 32.05 -11.79
CA ARG A 279 7.52 33.06 -10.88
C ARG A 279 6.19 33.59 -11.40
N GLU A 280 6.13 33.94 -12.68
CA GLU A 280 4.90 34.39 -13.33
C GLU A 280 3.82 33.31 -13.34
N GLU A 281 4.17 32.03 -13.37
CA GLU A 281 3.20 30.92 -13.37
C GLU A 281 2.71 30.55 -11.97
N PHE A 282 3.60 30.49 -10.99
CA PHE A 282 3.32 29.99 -9.64
C PHE A 282 3.06 31.07 -8.60
N LEU A 283 3.43 32.32 -8.84
CA LEU A 283 3.37 33.39 -7.84
C LEU A 283 2.54 34.58 -8.34
N ASP A 284 1.85 35.24 -7.41
CA ASP A 284 1.30 36.57 -7.63
C ASP A 284 2.32 37.61 -7.15
N VAL A 285 2.66 38.55 -8.04
CA VAL A 285 3.52 39.68 -7.72
C VAL A 285 2.63 40.80 -7.17
N GLU A 286 2.45 40.84 -5.85
CA GLU A 286 1.83 42.01 -5.22
C GLU A 286 2.81 43.20 -5.21
N LYS A 287 2.29 44.42 -5.36
CA LYS A 287 3.06 45.68 -5.49
C LYS A 287 3.92 46.06 -4.28
N THR A 288 3.90 45.26 -3.22
CA THR A 288 4.73 45.43 -2.03
C THR A 288 5.61 44.20 -1.89
N ASP A 289 6.91 44.37 -2.10
CA ASP A 289 8.00 43.36 -2.14
C ASP A 289 8.17 42.51 -0.85
N ALA A 290 7.18 42.41 0.02
CA ALA A 290 7.29 41.77 1.33
C ALA A 290 6.60 40.40 1.44
N GLN A 291 5.66 40.00 0.55
CA GLN A 291 4.98 38.70 0.66
C GLN A 291 4.90 37.96 -0.68
N VAL A 292 5.48 36.75 -0.70
CA VAL A 292 5.34 35.81 -1.82
C VAL A 292 4.01 35.09 -1.68
N VAL A 293 3.06 35.41 -2.56
CA VAL A 293 1.74 34.74 -2.60
C VAL A 293 1.76 33.68 -3.68
N TRP A 294 1.46 32.44 -3.31
CA TRP A 294 1.41 31.30 -4.23
C TRP A 294 0.05 31.22 -4.94
N ARG A 295 0.06 31.04 -6.26
CA ARG A 295 -1.14 30.81 -7.05
C ARG A 295 -1.71 29.41 -6.78
N MET A 296 -2.86 29.38 -6.11
CA MET A 296 -3.52 28.13 -5.72
C MET A 296 -3.80 27.21 -6.92
N ALA A 297 -4.19 27.77 -8.07
CA ALA A 297 -4.49 26.99 -9.27
C ALA A 297 -3.25 26.27 -9.84
N ALA A 298 -2.11 26.97 -9.90
CA ALA A 298 -0.85 26.40 -10.38
C ALA A 298 -0.36 25.28 -9.45
N VAL A 299 -0.42 25.51 -8.15
CA VAL A 299 -0.05 24.50 -7.13
C VAL A 299 -0.98 23.29 -7.17
N HIS A 300 -2.29 23.49 -7.30
CA HIS A 300 -3.24 22.39 -7.42
C HIS A 300 -2.97 21.55 -8.67
N ARG A 301 -2.69 22.19 -9.83
CA ARG A 301 -2.32 21.49 -11.07
C ARG A 301 -1.03 20.68 -10.88
N TYR A 302 0.00 21.26 -10.27
CA TYR A 302 1.25 20.54 -9.98
C TYR A 302 1.00 19.31 -9.10
N LEU A 303 0.26 19.45 -8.00
CA LEU A 303 -0.06 18.31 -7.11
C LEU A 303 -0.90 17.24 -7.83
N LYS A 304 -1.75 17.61 -8.78
CA LYS A 304 -2.47 16.68 -9.64
C LYS A 304 -1.53 15.92 -10.59
N GLN A 305 -0.54 16.59 -11.17
CA GLN A 305 0.51 15.93 -11.98
C GLN A 305 1.34 14.95 -11.13
N VAL A 306 1.67 15.31 -9.88
CA VAL A 306 2.34 14.39 -8.94
C VAL A 306 1.47 13.15 -8.69
N ASP A 307 0.16 13.31 -8.48
CA ASP A 307 -0.75 12.17 -8.29
C ASP A 307 -0.82 11.25 -9.53
N GLN A 308 -0.82 11.83 -10.73
CA GLN A 308 -0.80 11.10 -12.00
C GLN A 308 0.51 10.30 -12.17
N PHE A 309 1.65 10.95 -11.96
CA PHE A 309 2.96 10.31 -11.96
C PHE A 309 3.02 9.15 -10.95
N LEU A 310 2.50 9.34 -9.74
CA LEU A 310 2.48 8.29 -8.73
C LEU A 310 1.56 7.11 -9.09
N GLN A 311 0.48 7.33 -9.84
CA GLN A 311 -0.35 6.25 -10.38
C GLN A 311 0.46 5.40 -11.38
N ARG A 312 1.19 6.03 -12.30
CA ARG A 312 2.08 5.37 -13.26
C ARG A 312 3.20 4.61 -12.56
N LEU A 313 3.86 5.27 -11.60
CA LEU A 313 4.92 4.66 -10.79
C LEU A 313 4.41 3.44 -10.01
N LEU A 314 3.19 3.48 -9.47
CA LEU A 314 2.56 2.35 -8.80
C LEU A 314 2.42 1.14 -9.73
N LEU A 315 1.99 1.36 -10.97
CA LEU A 315 1.90 0.32 -12.00
C LEU A 315 3.29 -0.24 -12.35
N LEU A 316 4.27 0.63 -12.60
CA LEU A 316 5.64 0.23 -12.93
C LEU A 316 6.27 -0.60 -11.83
N VAL A 317 6.18 -0.16 -10.56
CA VAL A 317 6.66 -0.93 -9.40
C VAL A 317 5.95 -2.28 -9.32
N TYR A 318 4.66 -2.34 -9.64
CA TYR A 318 3.89 -3.59 -9.59
C TYR A 318 4.32 -4.60 -10.66
N ILE A 319 4.60 -4.15 -11.89
CA ILE A 319 4.86 -5.04 -13.03
C ILE A 319 6.35 -5.34 -13.25
N THR A 320 7.24 -4.46 -12.82
CA THR A 320 8.70 -4.60 -13.03
C THR A 320 9.45 -5.25 -11.87
N ALA A 321 8.89 -5.26 -10.65
CA ALA A 321 9.54 -5.80 -9.46
C ALA A 321 9.56 -7.35 -9.37
N ALA A 322 9.50 -8.04 -10.52
CA ALA A 322 9.32 -9.48 -10.67
C ALA A 322 7.92 -9.99 -10.27
N GLN A 323 7.79 -10.93 -9.31
CA GLN A 323 6.45 -11.41 -8.94
C GLN A 323 5.66 -10.35 -8.21
N PRO A 324 4.43 -10.06 -8.66
CA PRO A 324 3.64 -9.00 -8.08
C PRO A 324 3.37 -9.26 -6.59
N ALA A 325 3.61 -8.24 -5.77
CA ALA A 325 3.15 -8.18 -4.39
C ALA A 325 1.62 -8.16 -4.35
N ARG A 326 1.01 -8.41 -3.19
CA ARG A 326 -0.42 -8.08 -3.04
C ARG A 326 -0.60 -6.57 -3.10
N ALA A 327 -1.76 -6.12 -3.60
CA ALA A 327 -2.08 -4.69 -3.65
C ALA A 327 -1.93 -4.02 -2.27
N THR A 328 -2.40 -4.68 -1.20
CA THR A 328 -2.29 -4.18 0.17
C THR A 328 -0.84 -4.10 0.66
N GLU A 329 0.02 -5.05 0.27
CA GLU A 329 1.46 -5.02 0.60
C GLU A 329 2.15 -3.87 -0.15
N LEU A 330 1.87 -3.71 -1.44
CA LEU A 330 2.44 -2.66 -2.29
C LEU A 330 2.04 -1.25 -1.84
N LEU A 331 0.77 -1.04 -1.51
CA LEU A 331 0.27 0.28 -1.10
C LEU A 331 0.71 0.66 0.31
N SER A 332 1.09 -0.33 1.12
CA SER A 332 1.64 -0.10 2.47
C SER A 332 3.12 0.28 2.49
N LEU A 333 3.80 0.34 1.33
CA LEU A 333 5.23 0.66 1.24
C LEU A 333 5.52 2.03 1.83
N ARG A 334 6.50 2.07 2.75
CA ARG A 334 7.00 3.28 3.39
C ARG A 334 8.37 3.64 2.87
N HIS A 335 8.59 4.93 2.58
CA HIS A 335 9.90 5.44 2.16
C HIS A 335 10.75 5.94 3.33
N VAL A 336 10.15 6.08 4.52
CA VAL A 336 10.80 6.63 5.71
C VAL A 336 10.34 5.92 6.99
N ASN A 337 11.26 5.81 7.95
CA ASN A 337 10.98 5.21 9.25
C ASN A 337 9.95 6.03 10.06
N SER A 338 8.99 5.34 10.68
CA SER A 338 7.85 5.97 11.38
C SER A 338 7.88 5.77 12.90
N VAL A 339 7.14 6.62 13.64
CA VAL A 339 7.10 6.68 15.12
C VAL A 339 6.72 5.35 15.77
N HIS A 340 5.83 4.57 15.15
CA HIS A 340 5.36 3.28 15.67
C HIS A 340 6.38 2.12 15.49
N GLY A 341 7.68 2.43 15.42
CA GLY A 341 8.75 1.42 15.27
C GLY A 341 8.72 0.63 13.95
N ARG A 342 7.89 1.03 12.98
CA ARG A 342 7.82 0.37 11.67
C ARG A 342 8.89 0.95 10.76
N HIS A 343 9.84 0.10 10.39
CA HIS A 343 10.89 0.37 9.42
C HIS A 343 10.29 0.74 8.06
N ARG A 344 11.03 1.54 7.29
CA ARG A 344 10.75 1.77 5.87
C ARG A 344 10.87 0.48 5.06
N ASN A 345 10.18 0.44 3.94
CA ASN A 345 10.17 -0.69 3.01
C ASN A 345 11.00 -0.41 1.75
N ILE A 346 11.25 0.86 1.43
CA ILE A 346 12.09 1.29 0.32
C ILE A 346 13.53 1.43 0.80
N LEU A 347 14.44 0.67 0.19
CA LEU A 347 15.86 0.65 0.51
C LEU A 347 16.69 0.78 -0.76
N ILE A 348 17.92 1.30 -0.65
CA ILE A 348 18.91 1.24 -1.73
C ILE A 348 19.85 0.08 -1.47
N GLU A 349 20.00 -0.80 -2.46
CA GLU A 349 20.92 -1.93 -2.37
C GLU A 349 21.60 -2.16 -3.71
N HIS A 350 22.93 -2.04 -3.71
CA HIS A 350 23.78 -2.12 -4.90
C HIS A 350 23.31 -1.23 -6.05
N GLY A 351 22.91 0.00 -5.72
CA GLY A 351 22.47 1.00 -6.68
C GLY A 351 21.15 0.66 -7.38
N LEU A 352 20.28 -0.15 -6.77
CA LEU A 352 18.88 -0.31 -7.18
C LEU A 352 17.97 -0.07 -5.98
N VAL A 353 16.74 0.32 -6.27
CA VAL A 353 15.70 0.36 -5.25
C VAL A 353 15.20 -1.06 -4.98
N SER A 354 15.20 -1.47 -3.71
CA SER A 354 14.59 -2.69 -3.21
C SER A 354 13.38 -2.37 -2.36
N THR A 355 12.28 -3.07 -2.61
CA THR A 355 11.08 -3.06 -1.76
C THR A 355 11.06 -4.30 -0.87
N VAL A 356 10.85 -4.12 0.43
CA VAL A 356 10.83 -5.21 1.41
C VAL A 356 9.47 -5.29 2.08
N THR A 357 8.76 -6.39 1.82
CA THR A 357 7.42 -6.66 2.38
C THR A 357 7.47 -7.87 3.29
N ALA A 358 6.84 -7.78 4.46
CA ALA A 358 6.68 -8.88 5.40
C ALA A 358 5.30 -9.52 5.26
N TYR A 359 5.27 -10.82 4.98
CA TYR A 359 4.06 -11.60 4.80
C TYR A 359 3.79 -12.50 6.01
N HIS A 360 2.63 -12.32 6.64
CA HIS A 360 2.25 -12.96 7.91
C HIS A 360 1.11 -14.00 7.79
N LYS A 361 0.57 -14.27 6.58
CA LYS A 361 -0.49 -15.29 6.44
C LYS A 361 0.09 -16.67 6.66
N GLY A 362 -0.43 -17.36 7.68
CA GLY A 362 0.10 -18.64 8.15
C GLY A 362 1.12 -18.51 9.28
N TYR A 363 1.33 -17.31 9.84
CA TYR A 363 2.18 -17.12 11.03
C TYR A 363 1.72 -18.00 12.19
N SER A 364 0.41 -18.06 12.47
CA SER A 364 -0.14 -18.93 13.52
C SER A 364 0.09 -20.42 13.28
N VAL A 365 0.44 -20.83 12.06
CA VAL A 365 0.69 -22.24 11.70
C VAL A 365 2.19 -22.54 11.59
N SER A 366 2.99 -21.58 11.11
CA SER A 366 4.42 -21.78 10.79
C SER A 366 5.38 -21.03 11.72
N ASN A 367 4.84 -20.22 12.62
CA ASN A 367 5.55 -19.31 13.52
C ASN A 367 6.69 -18.50 12.85
N SER A 368 6.55 -18.22 11.55
CA SER A 368 7.57 -17.54 10.74
C SER A 368 6.96 -16.47 9.85
N THR A 369 7.58 -15.29 9.86
CA THR A 369 7.24 -14.19 8.95
C THR A 369 8.09 -14.30 7.70
N LYS A 370 7.45 -14.37 6.52
CA LYS A 370 8.18 -14.42 5.25
C LYS A 370 8.54 -13.02 4.79
N ILE A 371 9.83 -12.71 4.73
CA ILE A 371 10.34 -11.44 4.20
C ILE A 371 10.68 -11.63 2.72
N ILE A 372 10.12 -10.76 1.89
CA ILE A 372 10.28 -10.82 0.43
C ILE A 372 10.91 -9.51 -0.03
N HIS A 373 12.08 -9.63 -0.65
CA HIS A 373 12.76 -8.54 -1.33
C HIS A 373 12.34 -8.56 -2.81
N ARG A 374 12.08 -7.38 -3.36
CA ARG A 374 11.88 -7.19 -4.79
C ARG A 374 12.66 -5.99 -5.27
N TYR A 375 13.50 -6.20 -6.27
CA TYR A 375 14.33 -5.15 -6.85
C TYR A 375 13.65 -4.56 -8.07
N LEU A 376 13.77 -3.24 -8.23
CA LEU A 376 13.30 -2.52 -9.41
C LEU A 376 14.42 -2.45 -10.46
N PRO A 377 14.10 -2.37 -11.76
CA PRO A 377 15.09 -2.09 -12.78
C PRO A 377 15.66 -0.67 -12.61
N LYS A 378 16.80 -0.37 -13.25
CA LYS A 378 17.49 0.93 -13.11
C LYS A 378 16.55 2.10 -13.42
N ALA A 379 15.89 2.08 -14.57
CA ALA A 379 14.98 3.15 -15.01
C ALA A 379 13.89 3.45 -13.96
N VAL A 380 13.25 2.41 -13.41
CA VAL A 380 12.20 2.59 -12.38
C VAL A 380 12.80 2.97 -11.02
N SER A 381 14.01 2.50 -10.70
CA SER A 381 14.74 2.93 -9.50
C SER A 381 15.05 4.42 -9.53
N GLU A 382 15.48 4.94 -10.68
CA GLU A 382 15.73 6.37 -10.89
C GLU A 382 14.44 7.19 -10.69
N LEU A 383 13.31 6.76 -11.27
CA LEU A 383 12.01 7.40 -11.05
C LEU A 383 11.65 7.52 -9.57
N VAL A 384 11.79 6.43 -8.80
CA VAL A 384 11.52 6.43 -7.35
C VAL A 384 12.47 7.38 -6.61
N VAL A 385 13.76 7.34 -6.92
CA VAL A 385 14.76 8.15 -6.22
C VAL A 385 14.59 9.63 -6.53
N TYR A 386 14.39 10.00 -7.80
CA TYR A 386 14.12 11.38 -8.19
C TYR A 386 12.84 11.93 -7.54
N TYR A 387 11.78 11.12 -7.49
CA TYR A 387 10.56 11.50 -6.79
C TYR A 387 10.83 11.78 -5.31
N LEU A 388 11.49 10.86 -4.60
CA LEU A 388 11.80 11.03 -3.17
C LEU A 388 12.78 12.18 -2.91
N TRP A 389 13.69 12.42 -3.85
CA TRP A 389 14.76 13.41 -3.73
C TRP A 389 14.28 14.83 -4.05
N LEU A 390 13.62 15.07 -5.18
CA LEU A 390 13.35 16.44 -5.65
C LEU A 390 11.85 16.78 -5.61
N VAL A 391 11.00 15.90 -6.11
CA VAL A 391 9.55 16.15 -6.28
C VAL A 391 8.82 16.18 -4.94
N LEU A 392 9.00 15.14 -4.11
CA LEU A 392 8.30 14.97 -2.85
C LEU A 392 8.57 16.10 -1.86
N PRO A 393 9.83 16.55 -1.63
CA PRO A 393 10.08 17.69 -0.76
C PRO A 393 9.39 18.97 -1.24
N PHE A 394 9.42 19.24 -2.55
CA PHE A 394 8.76 20.41 -3.11
C PHE A 394 7.23 20.34 -2.97
N ALA A 395 6.62 19.22 -3.34
CA ALA A 395 5.17 18.99 -3.18
C ALA A 395 4.73 19.21 -1.73
N GLN A 396 5.49 18.69 -0.75
CA GLN A 396 5.23 18.90 0.67
C GLN A 396 5.42 20.36 1.11
N SER A 397 6.41 21.06 0.55
CA SER A 397 6.65 22.48 0.85
C SER A 397 5.51 23.35 0.34
N VAL A 398 5.09 23.19 -0.93
CA VAL A 398 3.98 23.98 -1.49
C VAL A 398 2.64 23.66 -0.83
N GLU A 399 2.37 22.40 -0.48
CA GLU A 399 1.16 22.06 0.28
C GLU A 399 1.11 22.78 1.64
N ARG A 400 2.25 22.91 2.32
CA ARG A 400 2.34 23.62 3.61
C ARG A 400 2.18 25.12 3.44
N LEU A 401 2.86 25.69 2.45
CA LEU A 401 2.85 27.13 2.18
C LEU A 401 1.46 27.60 1.73
N VAL A 402 0.73 26.80 0.95
CA VAL A 402 -0.58 27.17 0.39
C VAL A 402 -1.74 26.79 1.29
N TYR A 403 -1.77 25.56 1.82
CA TYR A 403 -2.92 25.05 2.56
C TYR A 403 -2.74 25.09 4.08
N GLY A 404 -1.62 25.62 4.57
CA GLY A 404 -1.34 25.73 6.01
C GLY A 404 -1.33 24.37 6.74
N ARG A 405 -1.13 23.25 6.02
CA ARG A 405 -1.14 21.91 6.60
C ARG A 405 -0.01 21.76 7.63
N LYS A 406 -0.38 21.71 8.92
CA LYS A 406 0.56 21.49 10.04
C LYS A 406 0.83 20.00 10.35
N GLY A 407 0.40 19.09 9.48
CA GLY A 407 0.55 17.64 9.65
C GLY A 407 1.99 17.13 9.45
N ASN A 408 2.30 16.00 10.09
CA ASN A 408 3.55 15.28 9.86
C ASN A 408 3.63 14.77 8.40
N LYS A 409 4.83 14.71 7.83
CA LYS A 409 5.07 14.13 6.50
C LYS A 409 4.62 12.67 6.50
N SER A 410 3.75 12.28 5.56
CA SER A 410 3.29 10.89 5.45
C SER A 410 4.49 9.96 5.20
N PRO A 411 4.60 8.82 5.92
CA PRO A 411 5.68 7.87 5.71
C PRO A 411 5.48 6.98 4.48
N PHE A 412 4.28 6.97 3.91
CA PHE A 412 3.90 6.11 2.79
C PHE A 412 4.41 6.68 1.47
N LEU A 413 4.79 5.79 0.55
CA LEU A 413 5.12 6.15 -0.83
C LEU A 413 3.85 6.64 -1.59
N TRP A 414 2.69 6.10 -1.19
CA TRP A 414 1.37 6.39 -1.78
C TRP A 414 0.44 7.03 -0.75
N PRO A 415 0.60 8.33 -0.43
CA PRO A 415 -0.06 8.95 0.72
C PRO A 415 -1.54 9.28 0.49
N ARG A 416 -2.40 9.03 1.49
CA ARG A 416 -3.78 9.57 1.58
C ARG A 416 -4.05 10.00 3.03
N GLY A 417 -3.99 11.31 3.29
CA GLY A 417 -4.08 11.82 4.66
C GLY A 417 -2.99 11.18 5.55
N GLU A 418 -3.40 10.58 6.66
CA GLU A 418 -2.50 9.84 7.58
C GLU A 418 -2.19 8.40 7.11
N GLY A 419 -2.91 7.90 6.12
CA GLY A 419 -2.82 6.53 5.61
C GLY A 419 -2.20 6.42 4.21
N SER A 420 -2.42 5.24 3.61
CA SER A 420 -2.05 4.96 2.22
C SER A 420 -3.27 5.04 1.29
N TRP A 421 -3.02 5.09 -0.02
CA TRP A 421 -4.04 4.92 -1.05
C TRP A 421 -4.86 3.63 -0.90
N ASP A 422 -6.06 3.66 -1.48
CA ASP A 422 -6.99 2.53 -1.52
C ASP A 422 -6.49 1.41 -2.45
N PRO A 423 -6.60 0.12 -2.05
CA PRO A 423 -6.30 -1.04 -2.90
C PRO A 423 -6.88 -1.01 -4.31
N ASP A 424 -8.08 -0.45 -4.49
CA ASP A 424 -8.74 -0.38 -5.79
C ASP A 424 -8.02 0.53 -6.78
N ARG A 425 -7.19 1.46 -6.30
CA ARG A 425 -6.43 2.36 -7.20
C ARG A 425 -5.48 1.59 -8.11
N LEU A 426 -4.75 0.60 -7.59
CA LEU A 426 -3.89 -0.27 -8.42
C LEU A 426 -4.70 -1.00 -9.49
N ARG A 427 -5.89 -1.50 -9.11
CA ARG A 427 -6.78 -2.19 -10.04
C ARG A 427 -7.21 -1.25 -11.17
N THR A 428 -7.66 -0.04 -10.85
CA THR A 428 -8.13 0.95 -11.82
C THR A 428 -7.03 1.35 -12.79
N VAL A 429 -5.82 1.65 -12.28
CA VAL A 429 -4.68 2.02 -13.13
C VAL A 429 -4.29 0.86 -14.04
N LEU A 430 -4.11 -0.35 -13.50
CA LEU A 430 -3.76 -1.53 -14.30
C LEU A 430 -4.78 -1.80 -15.40
N GLN A 431 -6.07 -1.65 -15.11
CA GLN A 431 -7.14 -1.85 -16.08
C GLN A 431 -7.15 -0.78 -17.17
N ARG A 432 -6.96 0.49 -16.79
CA ARG A 432 -6.92 1.62 -17.73
C ARG A 432 -5.76 1.47 -18.71
N GLU A 433 -4.54 1.35 -18.20
CA GLU A 433 -3.33 1.31 -19.04
C GLU A 433 -3.28 0.03 -19.90
N ALA A 434 -3.70 -1.12 -19.36
CA ALA A 434 -3.78 -2.34 -20.16
C ALA A 434 -4.85 -2.27 -21.26
N GLN A 435 -5.97 -1.60 -21.01
CA GLN A 435 -7.00 -1.42 -22.04
C GLN A 435 -6.52 -0.47 -23.15
N GLU A 436 -5.78 0.57 -22.79
CA GLU A 436 -5.26 1.56 -23.73
C GLU A 436 -4.11 0.99 -24.58
N GLN A 437 -3.12 0.37 -23.94
CA GLN A 437 -1.87 -0.03 -24.60
C GLN A 437 -1.87 -1.49 -25.10
N LEU A 438 -2.58 -2.39 -24.41
CA LEU A 438 -2.65 -3.82 -24.77
C LEU A 438 -3.99 -4.22 -25.37
N GLN A 439 -4.97 -3.33 -25.42
CA GLN A 439 -6.34 -3.58 -25.91
C GLN A 439 -7.00 -4.81 -25.24
N THR A 440 -6.65 -5.07 -23.99
CA THR A 440 -7.08 -6.28 -23.27
C THR A 440 -7.40 -5.98 -21.82
N LYS A 441 -8.33 -6.76 -21.26
CA LYS A 441 -8.77 -6.58 -19.87
C LYS A 441 -7.88 -7.37 -18.93
N ILE A 442 -7.01 -6.65 -18.21
CA ILE A 442 -6.15 -7.23 -17.17
C ILE A 442 -6.68 -6.82 -15.80
N ASN A 443 -6.89 -7.80 -14.92
CA ASN A 443 -7.06 -7.58 -13.49
C ASN A 443 -5.85 -8.12 -12.70
N ILE A 444 -5.73 -7.73 -11.44
CA ILE A 444 -4.64 -8.11 -10.51
C ILE A 444 -4.42 -9.63 -10.48
N LEU A 445 -5.48 -10.44 -10.47
CA LEU A 445 -5.37 -11.89 -10.41
C LEU A 445 -4.88 -12.48 -11.74
N SER A 446 -5.43 -12.02 -12.87
CA SER A 446 -5.01 -12.45 -14.20
C SER A 446 -3.56 -12.06 -14.49
N TYR A 447 -3.14 -10.85 -14.12
CA TYR A 447 -1.76 -10.42 -14.24
C TYR A 447 -0.83 -11.30 -13.41
N ARG A 448 -1.20 -11.56 -12.15
CA ARG A 448 -0.41 -12.44 -11.29
C ARG A 448 -0.24 -13.83 -11.88
N HIS A 449 -1.28 -14.41 -12.46
CA HIS A 449 -1.18 -15.71 -13.11
C HIS A 449 -0.34 -15.66 -14.39
N ALA A 450 -0.48 -14.60 -15.19
CA ALA A 450 0.37 -14.36 -16.35
C ALA A 450 1.84 -14.23 -15.95
N ALA A 451 2.17 -13.38 -14.97
CA ALA A 451 3.54 -13.20 -14.47
C ALA A 451 4.14 -14.52 -13.95
N ILE A 452 3.37 -15.36 -13.25
CA ILE A 452 3.83 -16.71 -12.84
C ILE A 452 4.13 -17.57 -14.05
N ALA A 453 3.21 -17.65 -15.02
CA ALA A 453 3.38 -18.48 -16.21
C ALA A 453 4.57 -18.02 -17.05
N ILE A 454 4.66 -16.72 -17.35
CA ILE A 454 5.79 -16.10 -18.06
C ILE A 454 7.09 -16.46 -17.34
N SER A 455 7.11 -16.35 -16.01
CA SER A 455 8.33 -16.65 -15.26
C SER A 455 8.80 -18.10 -15.38
N ARG A 456 7.88 -19.05 -15.53
CA ARG A 456 8.21 -20.48 -15.65
C ARG A 456 8.76 -20.84 -17.02
N VAL A 457 8.28 -20.16 -18.05
CA VAL A 457 8.62 -20.44 -19.45
C VAL A 457 9.87 -19.68 -19.86
N HIS A 458 9.96 -18.38 -19.54
CA HIS A 458 11.00 -17.51 -20.09
C HIS A 458 12.17 -17.21 -19.14
N LEU A 459 12.11 -17.55 -17.85
CA LEU A 459 13.23 -17.33 -16.93
C LEU A 459 14.03 -18.61 -16.70
N LYS A 460 15.36 -18.49 -16.71
CA LYS A 460 16.30 -19.61 -16.56
C LYS A 460 16.16 -20.30 -15.21
N CYS A 461 15.78 -19.57 -14.18
CA CYS A 461 15.49 -20.12 -12.85
C CYS A 461 14.26 -21.05 -12.80
N GLY A 462 13.49 -21.20 -13.89
CA GLY A 462 12.23 -21.96 -13.91
C GLY A 462 11.09 -21.26 -13.16
N GLY A 463 11.23 -19.95 -12.97
CA GLY A 463 10.29 -19.10 -12.26
C GLY A 463 10.31 -19.25 -10.74
N PHE A 464 9.34 -18.62 -10.10
CA PHE A 464 9.22 -18.61 -8.64
C PHE A 464 8.59 -19.93 -8.16
N LYS A 465 9.42 -20.84 -7.63
CA LYS A 465 8.94 -22.09 -7.04
C LYS A 465 8.01 -21.80 -5.86
N ARG A 466 6.92 -22.56 -5.73
CA ARG A 466 6.03 -22.49 -4.56
C ARG A 466 6.85 -22.97 -3.35
N ASP A 467 7.07 -22.09 -2.37
CA ASP A 467 7.65 -22.44 -1.06
C ASP A 467 6.70 -23.28 -0.18
N TYR A 468 6.01 -24.26 -0.76
CA TYR A 468 5.29 -25.30 -0.03
C TYR A 468 6.17 -26.55 -0.06
N GLY A 469 7.02 -26.71 0.96
CA GLY A 469 7.62 -28.02 1.25
C GLY A 469 9.08 -28.23 0.85
N SER A 470 9.92 -27.19 0.79
CA SER A 470 11.35 -27.42 0.98
C SER A 470 11.59 -27.65 2.47
N ASN A 471 11.42 -28.89 2.92
CA ASN A 471 12.10 -29.36 4.13
C ASN A 471 13.61 -29.27 3.86
N ASP A 472 14.20 -28.10 4.09
CA ASP A 472 15.61 -28.02 4.51
C ASP A 472 15.71 -28.47 6.00
N ALA A 473 14.93 -29.49 6.40
CA ALA A 473 14.99 -30.08 7.72
C ALA A 473 16.37 -30.70 7.97
N VAL A 474 17.02 -31.18 6.90
CA VAL A 474 18.35 -31.82 6.97
C VAL A 474 19.47 -30.82 7.29
N PHE A 475 19.32 -29.54 6.95
CA PHE A 475 20.28 -28.49 7.38
C PHE A 475 19.94 -27.91 8.75
N ASN A 476 18.66 -27.92 9.14
CA ASN A 476 18.21 -27.38 10.42
C ASN A 476 18.54 -28.27 11.63
N GLU A 477 18.77 -29.57 11.44
CA GLU A 477 19.22 -30.46 12.52
C GLU A 477 20.72 -30.35 12.85
N GLN A 478 21.51 -29.70 11.98
CA GLN A 478 22.95 -29.50 12.21
C GLN A 478 23.30 -28.15 12.85
N ALA A 479 22.38 -27.18 12.82
CA ALA A 479 22.55 -25.84 13.39
C ALA A 479 21.64 -25.68 14.60
N SER A 480 21.99 -26.36 15.68
CA SER A 480 21.35 -26.24 17.00
C SER A 480 21.26 -24.78 17.44
N HIS A 481 20.10 -24.11 17.25
CA HIS A 481 19.57 -23.04 18.12
C HIS A 481 18.08 -22.74 17.80
N GLY A 482 17.26 -22.71 18.87
CA GLY A 482 15.80 -22.74 18.83
C GLY A 482 15.10 -21.49 18.28
N SER A 483 14.02 -21.76 17.53
CA SER A 483 13.18 -20.81 16.79
C SER A 483 12.18 -20.02 17.64
N TRP A 484 12.48 -19.70 18.91
CA TRP A 484 11.48 -19.10 19.81
C TRP A 484 11.67 -17.59 20.04
N ILE A 485 12.87 -17.03 19.86
CA ILE A 485 13.18 -15.62 20.17
C ILE A 485 13.16 -14.71 18.92
N ALA A 486 13.10 -15.26 17.70
CA ALA A 486 13.16 -14.47 16.46
C ALA A 486 11.84 -13.74 16.10
N GLY A 487 10.73 -14.06 16.77
CA GLY A 487 9.40 -13.51 16.45
C GLY A 487 9.10 -12.13 17.07
N THR A 488 9.88 -11.67 18.04
CA THR A 488 9.54 -10.50 18.87
C THR A 488 10.32 -9.22 18.53
N VAL A 489 11.26 -9.23 17.58
CA VAL A 489 12.03 -8.03 17.21
C VAL A 489 11.85 -7.73 15.72
N TYR A 490 10.71 -7.11 15.39
CA TYR A 490 10.37 -6.65 14.03
C TYR A 490 11.38 -5.65 13.44
N ALA A 491 12.32 -5.13 14.24
CA ALA A 491 13.35 -4.20 13.81
C ALA A 491 14.65 -4.85 13.29
N ARG A 492 15.08 -5.96 13.90
CA ARG A 492 16.25 -6.74 13.44
C ARG A 492 15.88 -7.68 12.28
N GLY A 493 14.63 -8.14 12.25
CA GLY A 493 14.18 -9.19 11.33
C GLY A 493 14.16 -8.83 9.84
N LEU A 494 13.95 -7.57 9.42
CA LEU A 494 13.77 -7.24 7.99
C LEU A 494 15.03 -7.53 7.14
N GLN A 495 16.20 -7.63 7.76
CA GLN A 495 17.46 -7.95 7.09
C GLN A 495 18.33 -9.00 7.81
N GLU A 496 18.14 -9.23 9.12
CA GLU A 496 19.06 -10.02 9.95
C GLU A 496 18.36 -11.16 10.72
N ALA A 497 17.87 -12.19 10.00
CA ALA A 497 17.89 -13.52 10.59
C ALA A 497 19.26 -14.16 10.25
N PRO A 498 20.08 -14.56 11.24
CA PRO A 498 21.41 -15.12 10.99
C PRO A 498 21.37 -16.28 9.99
N GLY A 499 22.26 -16.25 8.99
CA GLY A 499 22.49 -17.35 8.04
C GLY A 499 21.49 -17.50 6.87
N HIS A 500 20.22 -17.12 7.04
CA HIS A 500 19.16 -17.44 6.05
C HIS A 500 18.69 -16.26 5.16
N VAL A 501 18.94 -15.00 5.54
CA VAL A 501 18.42 -13.84 4.78
C VAL A 501 19.29 -13.48 3.57
N GLU A 502 20.62 -13.48 3.70
CA GLU A 502 21.51 -13.01 2.63
C GLU A 502 21.48 -13.91 1.39
N ALA A 503 21.54 -15.24 1.58
CA ALA A 503 21.44 -16.18 0.46
C ALA A 503 20.07 -16.08 -0.25
N ARG A 504 18.98 -15.92 0.50
CA ARG A 504 17.63 -15.70 -0.06
C ARG A 504 17.52 -14.36 -0.77
N ARG A 505 18.10 -13.30 -0.21
CA ARG A 505 18.16 -11.96 -0.80
C ARG A 505 18.90 -11.97 -2.13
N ARG A 506 20.06 -12.63 -2.20
CA ARG A 506 20.78 -12.85 -3.47
C ARG A 506 19.94 -13.59 -4.50
N ARG A 507 19.17 -14.61 -4.09
CA ARG A 507 18.22 -15.30 -4.99
C ARG A 507 17.11 -14.36 -5.47
N TYR A 508 16.47 -13.59 -4.59
CA TYR A 508 15.46 -12.61 -4.99
C TYR A 508 16.02 -11.60 -6.00
N ARG A 509 17.24 -11.12 -5.76
CA ARG A 509 17.92 -10.20 -6.69
C ARG A 509 18.21 -10.84 -8.04
N ALA A 510 18.69 -12.08 -8.06
CA ALA A 510 18.94 -12.81 -9.29
C ALA A 510 17.65 -12.97 -10.11
N ILE A 511 16.56 -13.38 -9.47
CA ILE A 511 15.27 -13.55 -10.16
C ILE A 511 14.71 -12.21 -10.64
N SER A 512 14.81 -11.13 -9.83
CA SER A 512 14.44 -9.79 -10.30
C SER A 512 15.24 -9.37 -11.52
N ARG A 513 16.56 -9.62 -11.56
CA ARG A 513 17.40 -9.32 -12.72
C ARG A 513 17.05 -10.14 -13.96
N GLU A 514 16.75 -11.42 -13.81
CA GLU A 514 16.26 -12.24 -14.93
C GLU A 514 14.93 -11.69 -15.47
N TRP A 515 14.02 -11.27 -14.58
CA TRP A 515 12.77 -10.63 -14.98
C TRP A 515 13.00 -9.30 -15.71
N HIS A 516 13.93 -8.47 -15.22
CA HIS A 516 14.31 -7.23 -15.91
C HIS A 516 14.85 -7.50 -17.31
N GLY A 517 15.75 -8.49 -17.46
CA GLY A 517 16.28 -8.89 -18.76
C GLY A 517 15.19 -9.41 -19.69
N PHE A 518 14.24 -10.20 -19.19
CA PHE A 518 13.07 -10.64 -19.96
C PHE A 518 12.21 -9.46 -20.44
N LEU A 519 12.05 -8.43 -19.61
CA LEU A 519 11.31 -7.21 -19.96
C LEU A 519 12.05 -6.29 -20.95
N GLY A 520 13.32 -6.57 -21.24
CA GLY A 520 14.16 -5.77 -22.14
C GLY A 520 14.96 -4.67 -21.44
N PHE A 521 15.09 -4.69 -20.12
CA PHE A 521 15.99 -3.77 -19.42
C PHE A 521 17.44 -4.26 -19.48
N GLU A 522 18.38 -3.32 -19.61
CA GLU A 522 19.81 -3.61 -19.54
C GLU A 522 20.24 -4.27 -18.22
N ALA A 523 21.26 -5.12 -18.30
CA ALA A 523 21.84 -5.79 -17.15
C ALA A 523 22.59 -4.78 -16.25
N TYR A 524 21.92 -4.30 -15.21
CA TYR A 524 22.55 -3.40 -14.26
C TYR A 524 23.54 -4.13 -13.34
N LEU A 525 24.84 -3.89 -13.51
CA LEU A 525 25.92 -4.54 -12.76
C LEU A 525 26.36 -3.78 -11.49
N GLY A 526 25.87 -2.56 -11.26
CA GLY A 526 26.30 -1.68 -10.16
C GLY A 526 27.69 -1.07 -10.39
N ALA A 527 28.23 -0.34 -9.40
CA ALA A 527 29.55 0.28 -9.50
C ALA A 527 30.66 -0.77 -9.75
N ARG A 528 31.27 -0.77 -10.93
CA ARG A 528 32.45 -1.59 -11.24
C ARG A 528 33.66 -1.00 -10.50
N LYS A 529 34.36 -1.82 -9.70
CA LYS A 529 35.53 -1.39 -8.91
C LYS A 529 36.78 -1.03 -9.71
N ARG A 530 36.78 -1.08 -11.06
CA ARG A 530 37.88 -0.62 -11.91
C ARG A 530 37.35 -0.08 -13.24
N PRO A 531 37.78 1.10 -13.70
CA PRO A 531 37.70 1.44 -15.11
C PRO A 531 38.58 0.45 -15.89
N LEU A 532 38.07 -0.14 -16.97
CA LEU A 532 38.95 -0.71 -17.98
C LEU A 532 39.79 0.46 -18.50
N ARG A 533 41.10 0.41 -18.28
CA ARG A 533 42.04 1.21 -19.08
C ARG A 533 42.13 0.51 -20.42
N ASP A 534 41.43 1.03 -21.41
CA ASP A 534 41.77 0.76 -22.80
C ASP A 534 43.01 1.60 -23.12
N THR A 535 44.15 0.92 -23.16
CA THR A 535 45.36 1.44 -23.77
C THR A 535 45.37 1.07 -25.24
N ASP A 536 45.49 2.12 -26.05
CA ASP A 536 46.14 2.20 -27.35
C ASP A 536 45.35 1.84 -28.62
N GLY A 537 45.22 2.87 -29.46
CA GLY A 537 44.73 2.81 -30.84
C GLY A 537 44.58 4.20 -31.44
N ALA A 538 45.69 4.90 -31.67
CA ALA A 538 45.75 6.18 -32.36
C ALA A 538 45.21 6.09 -33.81
N GLY A 539 44.45 7.10 -34.23
CA GLY A 539 44.04 7.33 -35.62
C GLY A 539 43.32 8.67 -35.78
N GLU A 540 43.95 9.61 -36.49
CA GLU A 540 43.51 10.98 -36.77
C GLU A 540 42.38 11.10 -37.81
N GLY A 541 41.64 12.24 -37.75
CA GLY A 541 40.82 12.83 -38.83
C GLY A 541 39.35 12.39 -38.85
N SER A 542 38.31 13.21 -39.06
CA SER A 542 38.15 14.59 -39.53
C SER A 542 36.73 15.06 -39.16
N GLY A 543 36.51 16.37 -39.06
CA GLY A 543 35.30 17.00 -38.56
C GLY A 543 33.99 16.76 -39.32
N GLY A 544 32.88 17.02 -38.61
CA GLY A 544 31.52 17.08 -39.14
C GLY A 544 30.54 17.41 -38.02
N GLY A 545 30.09 18.66 -37.92
CA GLY A 545 29.14 19.11 -36.91
C GLY A 545 27.81 18.36 -36.99
N ARG A 546 27.31 17.92 -35.83
CA ARG A 546 25.95 17.40 -35.68
C ARG A 546 25.20 18.21 -34.62
N LYS A 547 24.04 18.71 -35.04
CA LYS A 547 23.02 19.40 -34.26
C LYS A 547 22.61 18.56 -33.05
N GLY A 548 22.34 19.24 -31.94
CA GLY A 548 21.96 18.67 -30.65
C GLY A 548 20.79 17.69 -30.77
N VAL A 549 21.05 16.46 -30.33
CA VAL A 549 20.04 15.44 -30.04
C VAL A 549 19.75 15.58 -28.56
N ARG A 550 18.50 15.84 -28.18
CA ARG A 550 18.05 15.85 -26.77
C ARG A 550 18.44 14.53 -26.11
N GLU A 551 19.18 14.60 -25.02
CA GLU A 551 19.69 13.44 -24.30
C GLU A 551 18.58 12.82 -23.43
N TYR A 552 17.65 12.11 -24.06
CA TYR A 552 16.76 11.19 -23.33
C TYR A 552 17.59 10.01 -22.80
N ILE A 553 17.26 9.51 -21.60
CA ILE A 553 17.83 8.26 -21.07
C ILE A 553 17.65 7.17 -22.13
N SER A 554 18.74 6.83 -22.80
CA SER A 554 18.75 5.85 -23.88
C SER A 554 18.38 4.50 -23.29
N VAL A 555 17.17 4.06 -23.57
CA VAL A 555 16.83 2.64 -23.48
C VAL A 555 17.20 2.07 -24.85
N GLU A 556 18.48 1.74 -25.05
CA GLU A 556 18.89 0.98 -26.23
C GLU A 556 18.35 -0.44 -26.06
N MET A 557 17.27 -0.74 -26.78
CA MET A 557 16.66 -2.06 -26.83
C MET A 557 16.78 -2.57 -28.25
N ASP A 558 17.58 -3.61 -28.44
CA ASP A 558 17.57 -4.42 -29.66
C ASP A 558 16.22 -5.12 -29.89
#